data_AF-A0A2G5T057-F1
#
_entry.id   AF-A0A2G5T057-F1
#
_cell.length_a   1.000
_cell.length_b   1.000
_cell.length_c   1.000
_cell.angle_alpha   90.00
_cell.angle_beta   90.00
_cell.angle_gamma   90.00
#
_symmetry.space_group_name_H-M   'P 1'
#
loop_
_entity.id
_entity.type
_entity.pdbx_description
1 polymer ?
#
loop_
_entity_poly.entity_id
_entity_poly.type
_entity_poly.pdbx_seq_one_letter_code
_entity_poly.pdbx_strand_id
1 'polypeptide(L)'
;MARTRVTTAQTQNAEAPVDIKTKIRILGEEYADAIKAHQSASNDVRSLQRQKDESLDSMQRLSYVKGMTKKAYETLRKQVKVQKMILENIDNQLKKAFEAEKLAKDDMEEKEADWKFEAMCSGEAYQQDGQWKWRQ
;
A
#
# COMPACT_ATOMS: atom_id res chain seq x y z
N MET A 1 -0.90 57.25 37.69
CA MET A 1 -2.04 56.31 37.59
C MET A 1 -1.78 55.36 36.42
N ALA A 2 -1.03 54.27 36.65
CA ALA A 2 -0.71 53.29 35.60
C ALA A 2 -1.86 52.28 35.50
N ARG A 3 -2.49 52.17 34.31
CA ARG A 3 -3.47 51.13 34.02
C ARG A 3 -2.75 49.88 33.54
N THR A 4 -2.68 48.86 34.40
CA THR A 4 -2.20 47.53 34.04
C THR A 4 -3.26 46.83 33.20
N ARG A 5 -2.89 46.46 31.96
CA ARG A 5 -3.64 45.51 31.13
C ARG A 5 -3.51 44.12 31.76
N VAL A 6 -4.62 43.52 32.15
CA VAL A 6 -4.68 42.08 32.44
C VAL A 6 -5.06 41.40 31.13
N THR A 7 -4.06 40.80 30.48
CA THR A 7 -4.27 39.88 29.36
C THR A 7 -4.80 38.58 29.97
N THR A 8 -6.08 38.28 29.79
CA THR A 8 -6.63 36.96 30.06
C THR A 8 -5.96 35.96 29.13
N ALA A 9 -5.15 35.06 29.69
CA ALA A 9 -4.63 33.91 28.98
C ALA A 9 -5.82 33.11 28.44
N GLN A 10 -5.93 33.05 27.12
CA GLN A 10 -6.77 32.05 26.46
C GLN A 10 -6.16 30.70 26.78
N THR A 11 -6.78 29.99 27.71
CA THR A 11 -6.59 28.56 27.93
C THR A 11 -6.99 27.86 26.63
N GLN A 12 -6.03 27.63 25.74
CA GLN A 12 -6.19 26.64 24.69
C GLN A 12 -6.38 25.31 25.42
N ASN A 13 -7.46 24.62 25.08
CA ASN A 13 -7.89 23.35 25.66
C ASN A 13 -6.71 22.39 25.72
N ALA A 14 -6.16 22.16 26.92
CA ALA A 14 -5.30 21.02 27.15
C ALA A 14 -6.19 19.78 27.02
N GLU A 15 -6.07 19.05 25.91
CA GLU A 15 -6.71 17.73 25.76
C GLU A 15 -6.36 16.89 26.99
N ALA A 16 -7.35 16.25 27.59
CA ALA A 16 -7.11 15.45 28.78
C ALA A 16 -6.17 14.29 28.43
N PRO A 17 -5.27 13.86 29.33
CA PRO A 17 -4.31 12.78 29.06
C PRO A 17 -4.97 11.47 28.56
N VAL A 18 -6.21 11.20 28.99
CA VAL A 18 -7.01 10.05 28.55
C VAL A 18 -7.43 10.16 27.08
N ASP A 19 -7.73 11.36 26.60
CA ASP A 19 -8.14 11.61 25.22
C ASP A 19 -6.95 11.43 24.27
N ILE A 20 -5.76 11.88 24.68
CA ILE A 20 -4.51 11.72 23.90
C ILE A 20 -4.12 10.24 23.75
N LYS A 21 -4.16 9.46 24.84
CA LYS A 21 -3.89 8.01 24.77
C LYS A 21 -4.85 7.28 23.83
N THR A 22 -6.12 7.67 23.86
CA THR A 22 -7.16 7.09 22.98
C THR A 22 -6.88 7.45 21.51
N LYS A 23 -6.52 8.70 21.22
CA LYS A 23 -6.15 9.16 19.89
C LYS A 23 -4.94 8.40 19.32
N ILE A 24 -3.87 8.25 20.10
CA ILE A 24 -2.67 7.51 19.65
C ILE A 24 -3.03 6.04 19.39
N ARG A 25 -3.92 5.43 20.18
CA ARG A 25 -4.39 4.06 19.92
C ARG A 25 -5.14 3.96 18.59
N ILE A 26 -6.08 4.87 18.33
CA ILE A 26 -6.84 4.89 17.07
C ILE A 26 -5.90 5.07 15.88
N LEU A 27 -4.96 6.02 15.94
CA LEU A 27 -3.96 6.22 14.88
C LEU A 27 -3.09 4.97 14.67
N GLY A 28 -2.74 4.26 15.74
CA GLY A 28 -2.00 3.00 15.66
C GLY A 28 -2.81 1.87 15.01
N GLU A 29 -4.12 1.81 15.26
CA GLU A 29 -5.04 0.89 14.60
C GLU A 29 -5.18 1.21 13.11
N GLU A 30 -5.33 2.49 12.76
CA GLU A 30 -5.37 2.96 11.36
C GLU A 30 -4.06 2.61 10.61
N TYR A 31 -2.91 2.84 11.23
CA TYR A 31 -1.62 2.45 10.66
C TYR A 31 -1.52 0.94 10.45
N ALA A 32 -1.97 0.13 11.42
CA ALA A 32 -1.97 -1.32 11.31
C ALA A 32 -2.85 -1.82 10.16
N ASP A 33 -3.98 -1.16 9.90
CA ASP A 33 -4.85 -1.48 8.78
C ASP A 33 -4.25 -1.04 7.44
N ALA A 34 -3.58 0.12 7.39
CA ALA A 34 -2.84 0.56 6.21
C ALA A 34 -1.70 -0.41 5.83
N ILE A 35 -0.99 -0.98 6.82
CA ILE A 35 0.00 -2.05 6.59
C ILE A 35 -0.64 -3.26 5.90
N LYS A 36 -1.80 -3.72 6.39
CA LYS A 36 -2.51 -4.87 5.80
C LYS A 36 -2.96 -4.57 4.37
N ALA A 37 -3.45 -3.36 4.12
CA ALA A 37 -3.87 -2.93 2.80
C ALA A 37 -2.69 -2.92 1.82
N HIS A 38 -1.54 -2.34 2.21
CA HIS A 38 -0.32 -2.36 1.40
C HIS A 38 0.16 -3.79 1.15
N GLN A 39 0.19 -4.66 2.17
CA GLN A 39 0.55 -6.07 1.99
C GLN A 39 -0.37 -6.81 1.01
N SER A 40 -1.68 -6.54 1.07
CA SER A 40 -2.64 -7.10 0.11
C SER A 40 -2.34 -6.65 -1.30
N ALA A 41 -2.14 -5.34 -1.52
CA ALA A 41 -1.82 -4.77 -2.82
C ALA A 41 -0.49 -5.34 -3.39
N SER A 42 0.55 -5.46 -2.55
CA SER A 42 1.81 -6.11 -2.94
C SER A 42 1.62 -7.58 -3.33
N ASN A 43 0.74 -8.31 -2.66
CA ASN A 43 0.45 -9.70 -3.02
C ASN A 43 -0.27 -9.81 -4.35
N ASP A 44 -1.18 -8.89 -4.66
CA ASP A 44 -1.88 -8.83 -5.96
C ASP A 44 -0.89 -8.57 -7.11
N VAL A 45 0.04 -7.63 -6.92
CA VAL A 45 1.13 -7.37 -7.87
C VAL A 45 1.96 -8.63 -8.12
N ARG A 46 2.38 -9.34 -7.06
CA ARG A 46 3.15 -10.59 -7.20
C ARG A 46 2.36 -11.68 -7.90
N SER A 47 1.07 -11.81 -7.61
CA SER A 47 0.19 -12.79 -8.24
C SER A 47 0.07 -12.54 -9.74
N LEU A 48 -0.19 -11.29 -10.14
CA LEU A 48 -0.28 -10.90 -11.55
C LEU A 48 1.06 -11.05 -12.27
N GLN A 49 2.19 -10.78 -11.60
CA GLN A 49 3.51 -10.99 -12.17
C GLN A 49 3.76 -12.48 -12.48
N ARG A 50 3.36 -13.38 -11.57
CA ARG A 50 3.42 -14.84 -11.84
C ARG A 50 2.55 -15.24 -13.02
N GLN A 51 1.32 -14.73 -13.10
CA GLN A 51 0.43 -15.00 -14.24
C GLN A 51 1.03 -14.52 -15.57
N LYS A 52 1.70 -13.36 -15.56
CA LYS A 52 2.43 -12.84 -16.72
C LYS A 52 3.53 -13.80 -17.14
N ASP A 53 4.35 -14.27 -16.20
CA ASP A 53 5.46 -15.18 -16.48
C ASP A 53 4.96 -16.53 -17.03
N GLU A 54 3.89 -17.09 -16.47
CA GLU A 54 3.24 -18.32 -16.97
C GLU A 54 2.65 -18.15 -18.38
N SER A 55 2.07 -17.00 -18.67
CA SER A 55 1.54 -16.69 -20.00
C SER A 55 2.66 -16.47 -21.04
N LEU A 56 3.77 -15.85 -20.62
CA LEU A 56 4.98 -15.73 -21.45
C LEU A 56 5.59 -17.11 -21.77
N ASP A 57 5.73 -17.99 -20.79
CA ASP A 57 6.19 -19.38 -21.00
C ASP A 57 5.24 -20.14 -21.95
N SER A 58 3.93 -20.02 -21.71
CA SER A 58 2.91 -20.61 -22.59
C SER A 58 3.04 -20.13 -24.04
N MET A 59 3.34 -18.84 -24.25
CA MET A 59 3.55 -18.29 -25.58
C MET A 59 4.88 -18.70 -26.20
N GLN A 60 5.96 -18.83 -25.43
CA GLN A 60 7.22 -19.37 -25.92
C GLN A 60 7.08 -20.82 -26.40
N ARG A 61 6.26 -21.62 -25.72
CA ARG A 61 5.92 -23.00 -26.13
C ARG A 61 5.12 -23.05 -27.43
N LEU A 62 4.36 -22.01 -27.77
CA LEU A 62 3.66 -21.88 -29.05
C LEU A 62 4.65 -21.54 -30.18
N SER A 63 5.40 -22.55 -30.63
CA SER A 63 6.38 -22.43 -31.71
C SER A 63 5.87 -23.04 -33.01
N TYR A 64 6.24 -22.41 -34.13
CA TYR A 64 6.01 -22.97 -35.45
C TYR A 64 6.99 -24.12 -35.72
N VAL A 65 6.46 -25.25 -36.20
CA VAL A 65 7.27 -26.38 -36.65
C VAL A 65 7.22 -26.45 -38.17
N LYS A 66 8.40 -26.47 -38.80
CA LYS A 66 8.54 -26.61 -40.26
C LYS A 66 7.86 -27.91 -40.72
N GLY A 67 6.96 -27.81 -41.69
CA GLY A 67 6.16 -28.95 -42.16
C GLY A 67 4.75 -29.05 -41.57
N MET A 68 4.32 -28.09 -40.74
CA MET A 68 2.93 -28.01 -40.30
C MET A 68 1.95 -27.92 -41.46
N THR A 69 0.82 -28.62 -41.33
CA THR A 69 -0.31 -28.47 -42.25
C THR A 69 -0.93 -27.08 -42.12
N LYS A 70 -1.58 -26.60 -43.19
CA LYS A 70 -2.27 -25.28 -43.18
C LYS A 70 -3.26 -25.15 -42.02
N LYS A 71 -4.02 -26.22 -41.72
CA LYS A 71 -4.98 -26.25 -40.62
C LYS A 71 -4.30 -26.14 -39.25
N ALA A 72 -3.18 -26.84 -39.04
CA ALA A 72 -2.41 -26.74 -37.79
C ALA A 72 -1.84 -25.33 -37.60
N TYR A 73 -1.33 -24.72 -38.68
CA TYR A 73 -0.84 -23.34 -38.65
C TYR A 73 -1.94 -22.33 -38.31
N GLU A 74 -3.13 -22.47 -38.90
CA GLU A 74 -4.27 -21.61 -38.58
C GLU A 74 -4.71 -21.73 -37.11
N THR A 75 -4.69 -22.95 -36.55
CA THR A 75 -4.95 -23.18 -35.12
C THR A 75 -3.88 -22.52 -34.24
N LEU A 76 -2.60 -22.72 -34.56
CA LEU A 76 -1.49 -22.08 -33.84
C LEU A 76 -1.62 -20.55 -33.87
N ARG A 77 -1.92 -19.97 -35.04
CA ARG A 77 -2.12 -18.52 -35.19
C ARG A 77 -3.25 -18.00 -34.29
N LYS A 78 -4.36 -18.74 -34.18
CA LYS A 78 -5.47 -18.39 -33.28
C LYS A 78 -5.03 -18.44 -31.82
N GLN A 79 -4.32 -19.50 -31.41
CA GLN A 79 -3.80 -19.63 -30.05
C GLN A 79 -2.83 -18.51 -29.68
N VAL A 80 -1.89 -18.17 -30.57
CA VAL A 80 -0.96 -17.04 -30.38
C VAL A 80 -1.72 -15.72 -30.24
N LYS A 81 -2.76 -15.49 -31.06
CA LYS A 81 -3.59 -14.29 -30.96
C LYS A 81 -4.30 -14.20 -29.60
N VAL A 82 -4.88 -15.30 -29.13
CA VAL A 82 -5.54 -15.36 -27.82
C VAL A 82 -4.54 -15.10 -26.70
N GLN A 83 -3.34 -15.70 -26.74
CA GLN A 83 -2.35 -15.46 -25.69
C GLN A 83 -1.80 -14.04 -25.66
N LYS A 84 -1.67 -13.37 -26.81
CA LYS A 84 -1.34 -11.95 -26.85
C LYS A 84 -2.40 -11.09 -26.14
N MET A 85 -3.68 -11.38 -26.37
CA MET A 85 -4.78 -10.66 -25.70
C MET A 85 -4.77 -10.90 -24.18
N ILE A 86 -4.45 -12.12 -23.74
CA ILE A 86 -4.32 -12.43 -22.31
C ILE A 86 -3.17 -11.63 -21.70
N LEU A 87 -1.99 -11.59 -22.34
CA LEU A 87 -0.87 -10.79 -21.85
C LEU A 87 -1.19 -9.29 -21.81
N GLU A 88 -1.83 -8.73 -22.83
CA GLU A 88 -2.24 -7.33 -22.83
C GLU A 88 -3.18 -7.01 -21.66
N ASN A 89 -4.10 -7.93 -21.35
CA ASN A 89 -4.99 -7.78 -20.20
C ASN A 89 -4.22 -7.84 -18.87
N ILE A 90 -3.30 -8.79 -18.71
CA ILE A 90 -2.46 -8.91 -17.51
C ILE A 90 -1.59 -7.67 -17.34
N ASP A 91 -0.99 -7.14 -18.41
CA ASP A 91 -0.18 -5.92 -18.35
C ASP A 91 -1.00 -4.70 -17.91
N ASN A 92 -2.24 -4.59 -18.39
CA ASN A 92 -3.15 -3.52 -17.95
C ASN A 92 -3.56 -3.68 -16.48
N GLN A 93 -3.77 -4.91 -16.01
CA GLN A 93 -4.05 -5.18 -14.60
C GLN A 93 -2.82 -4.90 -13.72
N LEU A 94 -1.62 -5.28 -14.15
CA LEU A 94 -0.37 -4.99 -13.44
C LEU A 94 -0.16 -3.50 -13.25
N LYS A 95 -0.39 -2.68 -14.30
CA LYS A 95 -0.29 -1.21 -14.17
C LYS A 95 -1.22 -0.69 -13.07
N LYS A 96 -2.48 -1.14 -13.06
CA LYS A 96 -3.45 -0.73 -12.03
C LYS A 96 -3.05 -1.21 -10.64
N ALA A 97 -2.55 -2.43 -10.52
CA ALA A 97 -2.10 -3.01 -9.26
C ALA A 97 -0.87 -2.28 -8.71
N PHE A 98 0.09 -1.89 -9.56
CA PHE A 98 1.24 -1.08 -9.14
C PHE A 98 0.83 0.30 -8.64
N GLU A 99 -0.11 0.98 -9.31
CA GLU A 99 -0.63 2.25 -8.81
C GLU A 99 -1.37 2.08 -7.49
N ALA A 100 -2.15 1.00 -7.33
CA ALA A 100 -2.83 0.70 -6.07
C ALA A 100 -1.84 0.37 -4.93
N GLU A 101 -0.79 -0.39 -5.20
CA GLU A 101 0.28 -0.68 -4.23
C GLU A 101 0.99 0.61 -3.81
N LYS A 102 1.31 1.49 -4.77
CA LYS A 102 1.93 2.78 -4.49
C LYS A 102 1.05 3.65 -3.60
N LEU A 103 -0.23 3.78 -3.94
CA LEU A 103 -1.18 4.55 -3.13
C LEU A 103 -1.32 3.97 -1.72
N ALA A 104 -1.41 2.64 -1.59
CA ALA A 104 -1.48 1.99 -0.29
C ALA A 104 -0.19 2.17 0.53
N LYS A 105 0.96 2.24 -0.14
CA LYS A 105 2.24 2.54 0.50
C LYS A 105 2.30 3.99 0.99
N ASP A 106 1.89 4.94 0.15
CA ASP A 106 1.88 6.36 0.50
C ASP A 106 0.93 6.60 1.71
N ASP A 107 -0.26 6.01 1.72
CA ASP A 107 -1.21 6.05 2.85
C ASP A 107 -0.62 5.40 4.12
N MET A 108 0.03 4.24 3.99
CA MET A 108 0.72 3.59 5.11
C MET A 108 1.81 4.48 5.71
N GLU A 109 2.61 5.16 4.89
CA GLU A 109 3.66 6.08 5.34
C GLU A 109 3.07 7.34 6.03
N GLU A 110 1.97 7.89 5.51
CA GLU A 110 1.26 9.02 6.12
C GLU A 110 0.70 8.64 7.50
N LYS A 111 0.01 7.49 7.60
CA LYS A 111 -0.52 6.99 8.88
C LYS A 111 0.57 6.67 9.89
N GLU A 112 1.72 6.16 9.43
CA GLU A 112 2.89 5.97 10.29
C GLU A 112 3.40 7.30 10.85
N ALA A 113 3.49 8.32 10.00
CA ALA A 113 3.97 9.65 10.37
C ALA A 113 3.03 10.30 11.39
N ASP A 114 1.71 10.27 11.16
CA ASP A 114 0.71 10.81 12.07
C ASP A 114 0.75 10.12 13.44
N TRP A 115 0.77 8.79 13.43
CA TRP A 115 0.83 8.00 14.66
C TRP A 115 2.11 8.31 15.46
N LYS A 116 3.27 8.32 14.80
CA LYS A 116 4.55 8.64 15.44
C LYS A 116 4.58 10.08 15.94
N PHE A 117 4.08 11.04 15.16
CA PHE A 117 4.06 12.45 15.53
C PHE A 117 3.26 12.65 16.82
N GLU A 118 2.03 12.13 16.88
CA GLU A 118 1.18 12.24 18.06
C GLU A 118 1.80 11.52 19.28
N ALA A 119 2.37 10.34 19.06
CA ALA A 119 3.06 9.56 20.10
C ALA A 119 4.28 10.31 20.68
N MET A 120 5.04 11.01 19.84
CA MET A 120 6.20 11.81 20.28
C MET A 120 5.80 13.11 20.98
N CYS A 121 4.85 13.85 20.41
CA CYS A 121 4.46 15.17 20.91
C CYS A 121 3.68 15.11 22.22
N SER A 122 2.96 14.01 22.47
CA SER A 122 2.22 13.79 23.72
C SER A 122 3.12 13.56 24.94
N GLY A 123 4.38 13.12 24.73
CA GLY A 123 5.24 12.65 25.81
C GLY A 123 4.77 11.33 26.45
N GLU A 124 3.71 10.72 25.93
CA GLU A 124 3.11 9.48 26.42
C GLU A 124 3.82 8.24 25.88
N ALA A 125 4.61 8.36 24.82
CA ALA A 125 5.41 7.27 24.29
C ALA A 125 6.86 7.71 24.00
N TYR A 126 7.78 6.76 24.10
CA TYR A 126 9.19 6.96 23.77
C TYR A 126 9.73 5.75 23.02
N GLN A 127 10.74 5.97 22.18
CA GLN A 127 11.43 4.90 21.50
C GLN A 127 12.61 4.41 22.35
N GLN A 128 12.69 3.11 22.59
CA GLN A 128 13.82 2.44 23.25
C GLN A 128 14.16 1.18 22.45
N ASP A 129 15.43 1.03 22.06
CA ASP A 129 15.93 -0.12 21.27
C ASP A 129 15.14 -0.34 19.96
N GLY A 130 14.70 0.74 19.32
CA GLY A 130 13.91 0.69 18.09
C GLY A 130 12.42 0.35 18.31
N GLN A 131 11.99 0.02 19.54
CA GLN A 131 10.60 -0.26 19.89
C GLN A 131 9.94 0.92 20.60
N TRP A 132 8.65 1.15 20.33
CA TRP A 132 7.87 2.17 21.02
C TRP A 132 7.34 1.63 22.35
N LYS A 133 7.54 2.39 23.42
CA LYS A 133 7.06 2.09 24.78
C LYS A 133 6.20 3.23 25.30
N TRP A 134 5.13 2.89 26.00
CA TRP A 134 4.30 3.85 26.72
C TRP A 134 4.99 4.30 28.02
N ARG A 135 4.89 5.58 28.36
CA ARG A 135 5.19 6.08 29.70
C ARG A 135 3.99 5.78 30.60
N GLN A 136 4.26 5.21 31.77
CA GLN A 136 3.25 4.95 32.79
C GLN A 136 2.83 6.25 33.49
#